data_AF-A0A955G136-F1
#
_entry.id   AF-A0A955G136-F1
#
_cell.length_a   1.000
_cell.length_b   1.000
_cell.length_c   1.000
_cell.angle_alpha   90.00
_cell.angle_beta   90.00
_cell.angle_gamma   90.00
#
_symmetry.space_group_name_H-M   'P 1'
#
loop_
_entity.id
_entity.type
_entity.pdbx_description
1 polymer ?
#
loop_
_entity_poly.entity_id
_entity_poly.type
_entity_poly.pdbx_seq_one_letter_code
_entity_poly.pdbx_strand_id
1 'polypeptide(L)'
;MEFLASFGKKRAFLIGLTLLIGCTLSVVMHEFIHLALHPGNWGHLQWFPSPGVIAEINVELPADYDLEGEEMAAYLATGLMLMITAMAAADVYDATDKRQIGQILLKNELKSGKITPVEAIKLLESL
;
A
#
# COMPACT_ATOMS: atom_id res chain seq x y z
N MET A 1 -1.22 0.42 -30.64
CA MET A 1 -2.15 0.24 -29.50
C MET A 1 -1.63 -0.74 -28.44
N GLU A 2 -0.90 -1.80 -28.81
CA GLU A 2 -0.36 -2.78 -27.83
C GLU A 2 0.67 -2.23 -26.83
N PHE A 3 1.50 -1.25 -27.24
CA PHE A 3 2.51 -0.63 -26.37
C PHE A 3 1.88 0.14 -25.18
N LEU A 4 0.79 0.86 -25.42
CA LEU A 4 0.06 1.60 -24.38
C LEU A 4 -0.67 0.66 -23.40
N ALA A 5 -1.18 -0.47 -23.90
CA ALA A 5 -1.80 -1.50 -23.08
C ALA A 5 -0.77 -2.24 -22.19
N SER A 6 0.42 -2.51 -22.71
CA SER A 6 1.54 -3.09 -21.94
C SER A 6 2.03 -2.16 -20.83
N PHE A 7 2.11 -0.85 -21.10
CA PHE A 7 2.52 0.15 -20.11
C PHE A 7 1.54 0.26 -18.93
N GLY A 8 0.23 0.26 -19.22
CA GLY A 8 -0.80 0.27 -18.19
C GLY A 8 -0.76 -0.96 -17.29
N LYS A 9 -0.47 -2.15 -17.86
CA LYS A 9 -0.32 -3.40 -17.11
C LYS A 9 0.90 -3.41 -16.20
N LYS A 10 2.05 -2.94 -16.68
CA LYS A 10 3.27 -2.83 -15.85
C LYS A 10 3.08 -1.90 -14.67
N ARG A 11 2.44 -0.74 -14.88
CA ARG A 11 2.10 0.19 -13.80
C ARG A 11 1.18 -0.45 -12.76
N ALA A 12 0.07 -1.05 -13.20
CA ALA A 12 -0.87 -1.70 -12.30
C ALA A 12 -0.21 -2.83 -11.50
N PHE A 13 0.68 -3.58 -12.15
CA PHE A 13 1.48 -4.61 -11.49
C PHE A 13 2.40 -4.04 -10.41
N LEU A 14 3.17 -2.98 -10.70
CA LEU A 14 4.07 -2.37 -9.72
C LEU A 14 3.32 -1.79 -8.53
N ILE A 15 2.21 -1.08 -8.76
CA ILE A 15 1.36 -0.57 -7.68
C ILE A 15 0.81 -1.72 -6.85
N GLY A 16 0.28 -2.77 -7.50
CA GLY A 16 -0.24 -3.95 -6.81
C GLY A 16 0.83 -4.67 -5.98
N LEU A 17 2.05 -4.77 -6.50
CA LEU A 17 3.18 -5.38 -5.80
C LEU A 17 3.59 -4.54 -4.57
N THR A 18 3.68 -3.21 -4.70
CA THR A 18 3.96 -2.31 -3.58
C THR A 18 2.92 -2.44 -2.48
N LEU A 19 1.63 -2.46 -2.83
CA LEU A 19 0.55 -2.63 -1.87
C LEU A 19 0.61 -3.99 -1.17
N LEU A 20 0.84 -5.08 -1.92
CA LEU A 20 0.95 -6.43 -1.36
C LEU A 20 2.10 -6.52 -0.36
N ILE A 21 3.28 -6.01 -0.72
CA ILE A 21 4.46 -6.00 0.15
C ILE A 21 4.18 -5.15 1.39
N GLY A 22 3.64 -3.94 1.23
CA GLY A 22 3.37 -3.04 2.34
C GLY A 22 2.33 -3.58 3.33
N CYS A 23 1.25 -4.19 2.85
CA CYS A 23 0.26 -4.87 3.71
C CYS A 23 0.87 -6.09 4.43
N THR A 24 1.75 -6.84 3.77
CA THR A 24 2.44 -7.95 4.43
C THR A 24 3.37 -7.44 5.53
N LEU A 25 4.14 -6.39 5.23
CA LEU A 25 5.05 -5.76 6.20
C LEU A 25 4.31 -5.11 7.37
N SER A 26 3.10 -4.57 7.16
CA SER A 26 2.32 -4.00 8.27
C SER A 26 1.90 -5.07 9.28
N VAL A 27 1.49 -6.25 8.82
CA VAL A 27 1.18 -7.39 9.69
C VAL A 27 2.45 -7.89 10.40
N VAL A 28 3.54 -8.06 9.66
CA VAL A 28 4.82 -8.49 10.25
C VAL A 28 5.29 -7.49 11.32
N MET A 29 5.15 -6.18 11.07
CA MET A 29 5.52 -5.15 12.04
C MET A 29 4.64 -5.20 13.29
N HIS A 30 3.33 -5.44 13.13
CA HIS A 30 2.40 -5.60 14.25
C HIS A 30 2.84 -6.75 15.16
N GLU A 31 3.04 -7.94 14.60
CA GLU A 31 3.51 -9.11 15.35
C GLU A 31 4.93 -8.92 15.91
N PHE A 32 5.79 -8.20 15.20
CA PHE A 32 7.13 -7.89 15.68
C PHE A 32 7.13 -7.02 16.93
N ILE A 33 6.18 -6.09 17.07
CA ILE A 33 6.03 -5.28 18.29
C ILE A 33 5.71 -6.19 19.48
N HIS A 34 4.78 -7.12 19.32
CA HIS A 34 4.48 -8.11 20.36
C HIS A 34 5.71 -8.94 20.73
N LEU A 35 6.45 -9.44 19.73
CA LEU A 35 7.69 -10.19 19.99
C LEU A 35 8.76 -9.34 20.71
N ALA A 36 8.91 -8.07 20.32
CA ALA A 36 9.93 -7.18 20.85
C ALA A 36 9.64 -6.71 22.28
N LEU A 37 8.36 -6.60 22.66
CA LEU A 37 7.94 -6.21 24.00
C LEU A 37 7.99 -7.37 25.00
N HIS A 38 7.99 -8.61 24.52
CA HIS A 38 7.99 -9.83 25.34
C HIS A 38 9.25 -10.69 25.20
N PRO A 39 10.49 -10.15 25.23
CA PRO A 39 11.68 -10.94 25.02
C PRO A 39 11.85 -11.97 26.15
N GLY A 40 11.62 -13.24 25.85
CA GLY A 40 11.81 -14.35 26.80
C GLY A 40 10.55 -14.82 27.55
N ASN A 41 9.38 -14.22 27.32
CA ASN A 41 8.08 -14.64 27.89
C ASN A 41 7.23 -15.48 26.92
N TRP A 42 7.86 -16.03 25.87
CA TRP A 42 7.17 -16.82 24.87
C TRP A 42 6.98 -18.24 25.40
N GLY A 43 5.73 -18.61 25.71
CA GLY A 43 5.38 -19.96 26.13
C GLY A 43 5.48 -20.93 24.97
N HIS A 44 4.78 -20.63 23.87
CA HIS A 44 4.90 -21.39 22.62
C HIS A 44 4.52 -20.56 21.38
N LEU A 45 5.05 -20.98 20.22
CA LEU A 45 4.65 -20.53 18.89
C LEU A 45 4.09 -21.74 18.14
N GLN A 46 2.84 -21.67 17.69
CA GLN A 46 2.21 -22.74 16.92
C GLN A 46 1.76 -22.25 15.55
N TRP A 47 2.17 -23.01 14.54
CA TRP A 47 1.75 -22.81 13.16
C TRP A 47 0.49 -23.62 12.88
N PHE A 48 -0.50 -22.99 12.28
CA PHE A 48 -1.80 -23.59 11.94
C PHE A 48 -2.48 -24.32 13.11
N PRO A 49 -2.68 -23.66 14.27
CA PRO A 49 -3.32 -24.28 15.43
C PRO A 49 -4.79 -24.64 15.17
N SER A 50 -5.46 -23.90 14.29
CA SER A 50 -6.84 -24.17 13.91
C SER A 50 -7.18 -23.64 12.52
N PRO A 51 -8.25 -24.14 11.86
CA PRO A 51 -8.73 -23.57 10.61
C PRO A 51 -9.11 -22.10 10.78
N GLY A 52 -8.35 -21.21 10.14
CA GLY A 52 -8.53 -19.75 10.23
C GLY A 52 -7.46 -19.02 11.03
N VAL A 53 -6.56 -19.75 11.70
CA VAL A 53 -5.42 -19.16 12.43
C VAL A 53 -4.13 -19.62 11.76
N ILE A 54 -3.31 -18.67 11.29
CA ILE A 54 -2.05 -18.95 10.60
C ILE A 54 -0.92 -19.19 11.62
N ALA A 55 -0.88 -18.38 12.66
CA ALA A 55 0.05 -18.50 13.77
C ALA A 55 -0.66 -18.09 15.07
N GLU A 56 -0.28 -18.73 16.17
CA GLU A 56 -0.68 -18.37 17.53
C GLU A 56 0.59 -18.25 18.38
N ILE A 57 0.69 -17.16 19.13
CA ILE A 57 1.78 -16.87 20.05
C ILE A 57 1.16 -16.81 21.44
N ASN A 58 1.54 -17.74 22.32
CA ASN A 58 1.15 -17.66 23.72
C ASN A 58 2.24 -16.93 24.51
N VAL A 59 1.82 -15.86 25.19
CA VAL A 59 2.69 -15.02 26.01
C VAL A 59 2.20 -15.06 27.45
N GLU A 60 3.10 -15.32 28.39
CA GLU A 60 2.79 -15.19 29.81
C GLU A 60 2.94 -13.73 30.25
N LEU A 61 1.81 -13.09 30.53
CA LEU A 61 1.75 -11.68 30.92
C LEU A 61 1.52 -11.53 32.44
N PRO A 62 2.22 -10.60 33.12
CA PRO A 62 1.94 -10.30 34.53
C PRO A 62 0.53 -9.68 34.70
N ALA A 63 -0.06 -9.81 35.89
CA ALA A 63 -1.46 -9.45 36.13
C ALA A 63 -1.77 -7.94 35.98
N ASP A 64 -0.75 -7.08 36.06
CA ASP A 64 -0.80 -5.63 35.89
C ASP A 64 -0.34 -5.18 34.49
N TYR A 65 -0.18 -6.12 33.56
CA TYR A 65 0.29 -5.83 32.21
C TYR A 65 -0.74 -5.01 31.41
N ASP A 66 -0.27 -3.93 30.80
CA ASP A 66 -1.08 -3.04 29.95
C ASP A 66 -1.21 -3.59 28.52
N LEU A 67 -2.06 -4.60 28.37
CA LEU A 67 -2.35 -5.20 27.07
C LEU A 67 -2.98 -4.19 26.10
N GLU A 68 -3.86 -3.31 26.59
CA GLU A 68 -4.54 -2.33 25.74
C GLU A 68 -3.55 -1.29 25.19
N GLY A 69 -2.61 -0.83 26.01
CA GLY A 69 -1.53 0.06 25.59
C GLY A 69 -0.59 -0.57 24.56
N GLU A 70 -0.23 -1.85 24.73
CA GLU A 70 0.55 -2.62 23.74
C GLU A 70 -0.17 -2.71 22.39
N GLU A 71 -1.42 -3.17 22.40
CA GLU A 71 -2.24 -3.31 21.19
C GLU A 71 -2.42 -1.96 20.48
N MET A 72 -2.64 -0.89 21.24
CA MET A 72 -2.72 0.47 20.70
C MET A 72 -1.42 0.88 20.00
N ALA A 73 -0.26 0.57 20.59
CA ALA A 73 1.04 0.85 19.98
C ALA A 73 1.26 0.01 18.70
N ALA A 74 0.89 -1.28 18.73
CA ALA A 74 1.00 -2.17 17.57
C ALA A 74 0.09 -1.72 16.41
N TYR A 75 -1.16 -1.33 16.69
CA TYR A 75 -2.07 -0.77 15.69
C TYR A 75 -1.62 0.59 15.16
N LEU A 76 -1.05 1.45 16.01
CA LEU A 76 -0.49 2.73 15.57
C LEU A 76 0.65 2.51 14.56
N ALA A 77 1.58 1.61 14.86
CA ALA A 77 2.66 1.27 13.95
C ALA A 77 2.15 0.64 12.64
N THR A 78 1.12 -0.22 12.72
CA THR A 78 0.44 -0.79 11.56
C THR A 78 -0.14 0.31 10.67
N GLY A 79 -0.85 1.28 11.26
CA GLY A 79 -1.42 2.42 10.55
C GLY A 79 -0.37 3.31 9.88
N LEU A 80 0.74 3.59 10.58
CA LEU A 80 1.88 4.33 10.02
C LEU A 80 2.47 3.60 8.80
N MET A 81 2.66 2.27 8.89
CA MET A 81 3.19 1.47 7.79
C MET A 81 2.26 1.47 6.57
N LEU A 82 0.95 1.39 6.79
CA LEU A 82 -0.04 1.47 5.72
C LEU A 82 -0.07 2.86 5.06
N MET A 83 0.10 3.94 5.83
CA MET A 83 0.22 5.30 5.26
C MET A 83 1.47 5.43 4.40
N ILE A 84 2.64 4.98 4.88
CA ILE A 84 3.88 4.97 4.10
C ILE A 84 3.71 4.15 2.81
N THR A 85 3.05 3.00 2.91
CA THR A 85 2.74 2.14 1.76
C THR A 85 1.87 2.87 0.73
N ALA A 86 0.84 3.60 1.19
CA ALA A 86 -0.01 4.39 0.31
C ALA A 86 0.76 5.52 -0.39
N MET A 87 1.66 6.20 0.33
CA MET A 87 2.54 7.23 -0.23
C MET A 87 3.48 6.63 -1.28
N ALA A 88 4.11 5.49 -0.99
CA ALA A 88 4.97 4.80 -1.95
C ALA A 88 4.21 4.33 -3.20
N ALA A 89 2.97 3.86 -3.04
CA ALA A 89 2.12 3.48 -4.16
C ALA A 89 1.74 4.69 -5.03
N ALA A 90 1.50 5.86 -4.41
CA ALA A 90 1.25 7.12 -5.11
C ALA A 90 2.49 7.58 -5.89
N ASP A 91 3.67 7.54 -5.27
CA ASP A 91 4.94 7.87 -5.94
C ASP A 91 5.20 6.96 -7.15
N VAL A 92 4.93 5.66 -7.04
CA VAL A 92 5.02 4.73 -8.18
C VAL A 92 4.01 5.09 -9.26
N TYR A 93 2.79 5.46 -8.90
CA TYR A 93 1.78 5.91 -9.86
C TYR A 93 2.25 7.16 -10.61
N ASP A 94 2.79 8.16 -9.91
CA ASP A 94 3.25 9.42 -10.49
C ASP A 94 4.51 9.23 -11.34
N ALA A 95 5.50 8.50 -10.85
CA ALA A 95 6.75 8.22 -11.58
C ALA A 95 6.52 7.43 -12.87
N THR A 96 5.44 6.64 -12.93
CA THR A 96 5.06 5.88 -14.12
C THR A 96 4.10 6.64 -15.03
N ASP A 97 3.63 7.83 -14.64
CA ASP A 97 2.78 8.67 -15.47
C ASP A 97 3.62 9.52 -16.44
N LYS A 98 3.54 9.16 -17.72
CA LYS A 98 4.21 9.92 -18.80
C LYS A 98 3.29 10.91 -19.51
N ARG A 99 2.06 11.10 -19.02
CA ARG A 99 1.10 12.03 -19.64
C ARG A 99 1.55 13.47 -19.37
N GLN A 100 1.48 14.30 -20.40
CA GLN A 100 1.66 15.75 -20.24
C GLN A 100 0.43 16.35 -19.56
N ILE A 101 0.59 17.49 -18.87
CA ILE A 101 -0.48 18.21 -18.14
C ILE A 101 -1.75 18.34 -18.99
N GLY A 102 -1.60 18.68 -20.27
CA GLY A 102 -2.74 18.80 -21.16
C GLY A 102 -3.45 17.51 -21.53
N GLN A 103 -2.75 16.37 -21.56
CA GLN A 103 -3.37 15.06 -21.70
C GLN A 103 -4.12 14.62 -20.44
N ILE A 104 -3.82 15.23 -19.29
CA ILE A 104 -4.52 15.01 -18.03
C ILE A 104 -5.76 15.91 -17.97
N LEU A 105 -5.61 17.21 -18.25
CA LEU A 105 -6.69 18.19 -18.22
C LEU A 105 -7.74 17.92 -19.30
N LEU A 106 -7.31 17.64 -20.53
CA LEU A 106 -8.20 17.47 -21.69
C LEU A 106 -8.61 16.01 -21.96
N LYS A 107 -8.40 15.14 -20.96
CA LYS A 107 -8.61 13.69 -21.11
C LYS A 107 -10.04 13.37 -21.53
N ASN A 108 -11.02 14.10 -21.00
CA ASN A 108 -12.44 13.84 -21.25
C ASN A 108 -12.89 14.40 -22.61
N GLU A 109 -12.39 15.58 -23.03
CA GLU A 109 -12.68 16.13 -24.36
C GLU A 109 -12.03 15.28 -25.47
N LEU A 110 -10.79 14.81 -25.28
CA LEU A 110 -10.12 13.90 -26.21
C LEU A 110 -10.85 12.56 -26.32
N LYS A 111 -11.32 12.01 -25.19
CA LYS A 111 -12.01 10.71 -25.17
C LYS A 111 -13.44 10.78 -25.71
N SER A 112 -14.10 11.93 -25.61
CA SER A 112 -15.42 12.19 -26.20
C SER A 112 -15.34 12.64 -27.66
N GLY A 113 -14.14 12.82 -28.22
CA GLY A 113 -13.94 13.33 -29.57
C GLY A 113 -14.36 14.78 -29.76
N LYS A 114 -14.58 15.53 -28.67
CA LYS A 114 -14.96 16.95 -28.71
C LYS A 114 -13.86 17.83 -29.28
N ILE A 115 -12.60 17.42 -29.09
CA ILE A 115 -11.43 18.09 -29.66
C ILE A 115 -10.49 17.03 -30.24
N THR A 116 -9.85 17.38 -31.34
CA THR A 116 -8.79 16.57 -31.93
C THR A 116 -7.50 16.70 -31.12
N PRO A 117 -6.56 15.73 -31.22
CA PRO A 117 -5.25 15.84 -30.60
C PRO A 117 -4.49 17.12 -31.01
N VAL A 118 -4.70 17.61 -32.24
CA VAL A 118 -4.06 18.84 -32.73
C VAL A 118 -4.66 20.09 -32.09
N GLU A 119 -5.98 20.13 -31.92
CA GLU A 119 -6.66 21.24 -31.22
C GLU A 119 -6.30 21.28 -29.74
N ALA A 120 -6.18 20.12 -29.10
CA ALA A 120 -5.73 20.02 -27.71
C ALA A 120 -4.33 20.62 -27.53
N ILE A 121 -3.39 20.34 -28.44
CA ILE A 121 -2.03 20.92 -28.41
C ILE A 121 -2.09 22.45 -28.55
N LYS A 122 -2.85 22.98 -29.51
CA LYS A 122 -2.98 24.44 -29.71
C LYS A 122 -3.59 25.15 -28.51
N LEU A 123 -4.59 24.54 -27.86
CA LEU A 123 -5.19 25.07 -26.64
C LEU A 123 -4.17 25.16 -25.49
N LEU A 124 -3.28 24.18 -25.40
CA LEU A 124 -2.23 24.14 -24.38
C LEU A 124 -1.09 25.11 -24.66
N GLU A 125 -0.74 25.34 -25.92
CA GLU A 125 0.25 26.34 -26.33
C GLU A 125 -0.24 27.79 -26.14
N SER A 126 -1.55 27.98 -25.96
CA SER A 126 -2.18 29.30 -25.74
C SER A 126 -2.38 29.67 -24.26
N LEU A 127 -2.02 28.78 -23.33
CA LEU A 127 -2.04 28.97 -21.88
C LEU A 127 -0.66 29.36 -21.36
#